data_AF-A0A6G1R586-F1
#
_entry.id   AF-A0A6G1R586-F1
#
_cell.length_a   1.000
_cell.length_b   1.000
_cell.length_c   1.000
_cell.angle_alpha   90.00
_cell.angle_beta   90.00
_cell.angle_gamma   90.00
#
_symmetry.space_group_name_H-M   'P 1'
#
loop_
_entity.id
_entity.type
_entity.pdbx_description
1 polymer ?
#
loop_
_entity_poly.entity_id
_entity_poly.type
_entity_poly.pdbx_seq_one_letter_code
_entity_poly.pdbx_strand_id
1 'polypeptide(L)'
;KKEALARAGFFGATGLSGNLIVLSVLYKGGLLMGSAYMTVGELSSFLMYAFWVGISIGGLSSFYSELMKGLGAGGRLWELIERKPQLPFNEGIILGKDTFRGALEFKDVEFAYPTRPETSIFKDFSLSVPAGSVMALVGP
;
A
#
# COMPACT_ATOMS: atom_id res chain seq x y z
N LYS A 1 -16.16 -24.13 -15.13
CA LYS A 1 -15.70 -25.47 -15.59
C LYS A 1 -14.27 -25.46 -16.12
N LYS A 2 -13.91 -24.64 -17.13
CA LYS A 2 -12.53 -24.57 -17.68
C LYS A 2 -11.47 -24.19 -16.64
N GLU A 3 -11.73 -23.17 -15.82
CA GLU A 3 -10.79 -22.73 -14.77
C GLU A 3 -10.57 -23.80 -13.70
N ALA A 4 -11.64 -24.47 -13.26
CA ALA A 4 -11.54 -25.58 -12.30
C ALA A 4 -10.71 -26.73 -12.86
N LEU A 5 -10.88 -27.08 -14.14
CA LEU A 5 -10.09 -28.13 -14.80
C LEU A 5 -8.61 -27.74 -14.92
N ALA A 6 -8.33 -26.48 -15.24
CA ALA A 6 -6.97 -25.95 -15.31
C ALA A 6 -6.27 -25.97 -13.94
N ARG A 7 -6.97 -25.54 -12.88
CA ARG A 7 -6.45 -25.62 -11.50
C ARG A 7 -6.22 -27.05 -11.06
N ALA A 8 -7.15 -27.97 -11.36
CA ALA A 8 -6.99 -29.38 -11.04
C ALA A 8 -5.79 -30.01 -11.77
N GLY A 9 -5.63 -29.70 -13.07
CA GLY A 9 -4.46 -30.12 -13.85
C GLY A 9 -3.15 -29.58 -13.28
N PHE A 10 -3.12 -28.29 -12.89
CA PHE A 10 -1.96 -27.67 -12.25
C PHE A 10 -1.60 -28.35 -10.93
N PHE A 11 -2.54 -28.43 -9.98
CA PHE A 11 -2.28 -29.06 -8.68
C PHE A 11 -1.89 -30.54 -8.82
N GLY A 12 -2.53 -31.27 -9.74
CA GLY A 12 -2.17 -32.66 -10.03
C GLY A 12 -0.74 -32.79 -10.58
N ALA A 13 -0.36 -31.96 -11.55
CA ALA A 13 0.98 -31.97 -12.14
C ALA A 13 2.06 -31.54 -11.13
N THR A 14 1.80 -30.52 -10.31
CA THR A 14 2.72 -30.08 -9.25
C THR A 14 2.91 -31.16 -8.19
N GLY A 15 1.82 -31.80 -7.75
CA GLY A 15 1.87 -32.89 -6.79
C GLY A 15 2.66 -34.10 -7.32
N LEU A 16 2.38 -34.52 -8.57
CA LEU A 16 3.12 -35.60 -9.22
C LEU A 16 4.62 -35.27 -9.33
N SER A 17 4.96 -34.05 -9.77
CA SER A 17 6.33 -33.60 -9.90
C SER A 17 7.08 -33.64 -8.56
N GLY A 18 6.44 -33.14 -7.48
CA GLY A 18 7.01 -33.18 -6.14
C GLY A 18 7.30 -34.62 -5.67
N ASN A 19 6.34 -35.52 -5.84
CA ASN A 19 6.50 -36.93 -5.47
C ASN A 19 7.60 -37.62 -6.29
N LEU A 20 7.69 -37.35 -7.60
CA LEU A 20 8.73 -37.91 -8.47
C LEU A 20 10.13 -37.40 -8.11
N ILE A 21 10.27 -36.14 -7.70
CA ILE A 21 11.55 -35.59 -7.22
C ILE A 21 12.00 -36.34 -5.96
N VAL A 22 11.11 -36.49 -4.97
CA VAL A 22 11.43 -37.23 -3.74
C VAL A 22 11.78 -38.69 -4.04
N LEU A 23 11.01 -39.35 -4.91
CA LEU A 23 11.28 -40.73 -5.32
C LEU A 23 12.64 -40.86 -6.03
N SER A 24 13.01 -39.89 -6.86
CA SER A 24 14.30 -39.87 -7.56
C SER A 24 15.47 -39.73 -6.60
N VAL A 25 15.33 -38.87 -5.58
CA VAL A 25 16.33 -38.70 -4.52
C VAL A 25 16.45 -40.00 -3.70
N LEU A 26 15.34 -40.63 -3.33
CA LEU A 26 15.35 -41.92 -2.63
C LEU A 26 15.99 -43.02 -3.46
N TYR A 27 15.68 -43.10 -4.75
CA TYR A 27 16.27 -44.10 -5.65
C TYR A 27 17.78 -43.91 -5.76
N LYS A 28 18.23 -42.68 -6.04
CA LYS A 28 19.66 -42.40 -6.17
C LYS A 28 20.41 -42.57 -4.85
N GLY A 29 19.81 -42.11 -3.75
CA GLY A 29 20.34 -42.32 -2.40
C GLY A 29 20.42 -43.80 -2.03
N GLY A 30 19.41 -44.59 -2.37
CA GLY A 30 19.38 -46.04 -2.20
C GLY A 30 20.50 -46.75 -2.96
N LEU A 31 20.74 -46.37 -4.22
CA LEU A 31 21.86 -46.89 -5.01
C LEU A 31 23.22 -46.53 -4.38
N LEU A 32 23.39 -45.30 -3.89
CA LEU A 32 24.62 -44.85 -3.23
C LEU A 32 24.89 -45.57 -1.90
N MET A 33 23.83 -45.92 -1.16
CA MET A 33 23.96 -46.79 0.01
C MET A 33 24.38 -48.21 -0.39
N GLY A 34 23.80 -48.75 -1.47
CA GLY A 34 24.16 -50.08 -2.00
C GLY A 34 25.60 -50.18 -2.49
N SER A 35 26.19 -49.07 -2.96
CA SER A 35 27.60 -49.00 -3.35
C SER A 35 28.55 -48.56 -2.23
N ALA A 36 28.08 -48.50 -0.98
CA ALA A 36 28.85 -48.12 0.22
C ALA A 36 29.43 -46.69 0.20
N TYR A 37 28.88 -45.78 -0.61
CA TYR A 37 29.27 -44.36 -0.62
C TYR A 37 28.52 -43.52 0.41
N MET A 38 27.42 -44.02 0.95
CA MET A 38 26.56 -43.30 1.90
C MET A 38 25.94 -44.27 2.91
N THR A 39 25.78 -43.81 4.14
CA THR A 39 25.05 -44.52 5.20
C THR A 39 23.57 -44.12 5.23
N VAL A 40 22.74 -44.93 5.88
CA VAL A 40 21.32 -44.61 6.09
C VAL A 40 21.11 -43.31 6.88
N GLY A 41 22.03 -42.99 7.80
CA GLY A 41 22.00 -41.75 8.58
C GLY A 41 22.28 -40.51 7.74
N GLU A 42 23.24 -40.59 6.82
CA GLU A 42 23.57 -39.51 5.89
C GLU A 42 22.42 -39.23 4.92
N LEU A 43 21.79 -40.28 4.37
CA LEU A 43 20.63 -40.12 3.50
C LEU A 43 19.43 -39.50 4.24
N SER A 44 19.17 -39.94 5.48
CA SER A 44 18.11 -39.39 6.32
C SER A 44 18.35 -37.91 6.64
N SER A 45 19.60 -37.56 6.96
CA SER A 45 20.02 -36.17 7.20
C SER A 45 19.83 -35.32 5.95
N PHE A 46 20.25 -35.83 4.79
CA PHE A 46 20.06 -35.15 3.51
C PHE A 46 18.58 -34.87 3.21
N LEU A 47 17.69 -35.86 3.38
CA LEU A 47 16.26 -35.68 3.14
C LEU A 47 15.65 -34.65 4.10
N MET A 48 16.04 -34.66 5.38
CA MET A 48 15.58 -33.69 6.34
C MET A 48 16.01 -32.27 5.95
N TYR A 49 17.29 -32.07 5.58
CA TYR A 49 17.77 -30.77 5.11
C TYR A 49 17.11 -30.33 3.79
N ALA A 50 16.92 -31.25 2.84
CA ALA A 50 16.23 -30.96 1.59
C ALA A 50 14.79 -30.47 1.83
N PHE A 51 14.09 -31.09 2.80
CA PHE A 51 12.77 -30.64 3.23
C PHE A 51 12.80 -29.25 3.87
N TRP A 52 13.78 -28.98 4.75
CA TRP A 52 13.98 -27.65 5.34
C TRP A 52 14.26 -26.57 4.30
N VAL A 53 15.04 -26.88 3.25
CA VAL A 53 15.27 -25.98 2.12
C VAL A 53 13.96 -25.69 1.39
N GLY A 54 13.12 -26.70 1.16
CA GLY A 54 11.79 -26.52 0.57
C GLY A 54 10.91 -25.55 1.37
N ILE A 55 10.84 -25.73 2.70
CA ILE A 55 10.11 -24.80 3.60
C ILE A 55 10.71 -23.39 3.52
N SER A 56 12.04 -23.28 3.55
CA SER A 56 12.74 -21.99 3.53
C SER A 56 12.48 -21.21 2.24
N ILE A 57 12.42 -21.88 1.09
CA ILE A 57 12.06 -21.27 -0.20
C ILE A 57 10.61 -20.75 -0.15
N GLY A 58 9.67 -21.52 0.42
CA GLY A 58 8.30 -21.05 0.65
C GLY A 58 8.25 -19.83 1.55
N GLY A 59 9.03 -19.83 2.64
CA GLY A 59 9.18 -18.69 3.54
C GLY A 59 9.72 -17.44 2.84
N LEU A 60 10.75 -17.59 2.01
CA LEU A 60 11.32 -16.49 1.22
C LEU A 60 10.31 -15.92 0.21
N SER A 61 9.51 -16.78 -0.42
CA SER A 61 8.44 -16.36 -1.34
C SER A 61 7.38 -15.52 -0.62
N SER A 62 6.95 -15.95 0.57
CA SER A 62 6.00 -15.19 1.39
C SER A 62 6.60 -13.87 1.87
N PHE A 63 7.83 -13.90 2.35
CA PHE A 63 8.56 -12.70 2.78
C PHE A 63 8.65 -11.67 1.67
N TYR A 64 9.01 -12.09 0.45
CA TYR A 64 9.10 -11.18 -0.69
C TYR A 64 7.76 -10.52 -1.03
N SER A 65 6.65 -11.26 -0.94
CA SER A 65 5.31 -10.71 -1.14
C SER A 65 4.98 -9.62 -0.11
N GLU A 66 5.24 -9.88 1.17
CA GLU A 66 5.01 -8.90 2.24
C GLU A 66 5.95 -7.70 2.14
N LEU A 67 7.21 -7.90 1.77
CA LEU A 67 8.15 -6.82 1.51
C LEU A 67 7.62 -5.86 0.43
N MET A 68 7.13 -6.41 -0.70
CA MET A 68 6.59 -5.59 -1.78
C MET A 68 5.32 -4.84 -1.39
N LYS A 69 4.44 -5.47 -0.59
CA LYS A 69 3.28 -4.78 0.01
C LYS A 69 3.74 -3.64 0.92
N GLY A 70 4.76 -3.90 1.74
CA GLY A 70 5.36 -2.92 2.64
C GLY A 70 5.97 -1.74 1.90
N LEU A 71 6.72 -1.97 0.82
CA LEU A 71 7.28 -0.92 -0.03
C LEU A 71 6.18 -0.07 -0.68
N GLY A 72 5.13 -0.70 -1.21
CA GLY A 72 3.99 0.01 -1.79
C GLY A 72 3.20 0.83 -0.75
N ALA A 73 3.04 0.31 0.47
CA ALA A 73 2.43 1.05 1.57
C ALA A 73 3.30 2.21 2.05
N GLY A 74 4.62 1.97 2.17
CA GLY A 74 5.60 2.99 2.50
C GLY A 74 5.58 4.15 1.51
N GLY A 75 5.51 3.87 0.21
CA GLY A 75 5.38 4.91 -0.82
C GLY A 75 4.18 5.84 -0.60
N ARG A 76 3.01 5.28 -0.25
CA ARG A 76 1.80 6.08 0.05
C ARG A 76 1.95 6.91 1.32
N LEU A 77 2.66 6.40 2.33
CA LEU A 77 2.95 7.17 3.53
C LEU A 77 3.89 8.34 3.22
N TRP A 78 4.95 8.10 2.46
CA TRP A 78 5.90 9.13 2.05
C TRP A 78 5.24 10.21 1.21
N GLU A 79 4.34 9.84 0.30
CA GLU A 79 3.54 10.79 -0.49
C GLU A 79 2.80 11.80 0.41
N LEU A 80 2.23 11.34 1.53
CA LEU A 80 1.53 12.22 2.46
C LEU A 80 2.49 13.00 3.36
N ILE A 81 3.55 12.36 3.86
CA ILE A 81 4.54 12.99 4.75
C ILE A 81 5.26 14.15 4.04
N GLU A 82 5.60 13.96 2.76
CA GLU A 82 6.30 14.96 1.97
C GLU A 82 5.36 16.00 1.34
N ARG A 83 4.04 15.80 1.45
CA ARG A 83 3.05 16.71 0.89
C ARG A 83 3.13 18.08 1.57
N LYS A 84 3.52 19.10 0.79
CA LYS A 84 3.45 20.50 1.22
C LYS A 84 2.00 21.00 1.17
N PRO A 85 1.46 21.62 2.24
CA PRO A 85 0.15 22.24 2.22
C PRO A 85 0.03 23.33 1.14
N GLN A 86 -1.10 23.38 0.44
CA GLN A 86 -1.38 24.40 -0.58
C GLN A 86 -1.73 25.77 0.03
N LEU A 87 -2.15 25.78 1.30
CA LEU A 87 -2.44 26.97 2.08
C LEU A 87 -1.53 26.98 3.32
N PRO A 88 -1.10 28.17 3.80
CA PRO A 88 -0.27 28.28 4.99
C PRO A 88 -0.94 27.63 6.20
N PHE A 89 -0.19 26.86 6.98
CA PHE A 89 -0.74 26.10 8.11
C PHE A 89 -0.78 26.92 9.40
N ASN A 90 0.35 27.53 9.77
CA ASN A 90 0.49 28.34 10.97
C ASN A 90 1.46 29.51 10.73
N GLU A 91 1.23 30.21 9.62
CA GLU A 91 2.01 31.36 9.21
C GLU A 91 1.05 32.52 9.01
N GLY A 92 1.46 33.71 9.45
CA GLY A 92 0.64 34.91 9.36
C GLY A 92 1.02 35.94 10.40
N ILE A 93 0.43 37.13 10.26
CA ILE A 93 0.56 38.21 11.22
C ILE A 93 -0.60 38.17 12.22
N ILE A 94 -0.30 38.49 13.47
CA ILE A 94 -1.32 38.66 14.51
C ILE A 94 -1.53 40.16 14.69
N LEU A 95 -2.78 40.60 14.53
CA LEU A 95 -3.15 42.00 14.73
C LEU A 95 -3.17 42.33 16.23
N GLY A 96 -2.63 43.50 16.58
CA GLY A 96 -2.65 44.01 17.95
C GLY A 96 -4.06 44.36 18.42
N LYS A 97 -4.27 44.39 19.74
CA LYS A 97 -5.58 44.61 20.35
C LYS A 97 -6.21 45.97 19.97
N ASP A 98 -5.38 46.99 19.75
CA ASP A 98 -5.85 48.35 19.46
C ASP A 98 -6.24 48.55 17.97
N THR A 99 -5.66 47.72 17.08
CA THR A 99 -5.91 47.78 15.63
C THR A 99 -6.98 46.79 15.18
N PHE A 100 -7.19 45.70 15.91
CA PHE A 100 -8.24 44.73 15.59
C PHE A 100 -9.62 45.24 16.00
N ARG A 101 -10.39 45.74 15.02
CA ARG A 101 -11.78 46.22 15.22
C ARG A 101 -12.86 45.22 14.79
N GLY A 102 -12.49 44.18 14.02
CA GLY A 102 -13.43 43.17 13.55
C GLY A 102 -14.32 43.60 12.38
N ALA A 103 -13.95 44.65 11.63
CA ALA A 103 -14.59 44.96 10.36
C ALA A 103 -14.11 43.98 9.27
N LEU A 104 -15.02 43.51 8.42
CA LEU A 104 -14.73 42.57 7.33
C LEU A 104 -15.16 43.15 5.99
N GLU A 105 -14.46 42.81 4.92
CA GLU A 105 -14.73 43.29 3.58
C GLU A 105 -14.45 42.19 2.55
N PHE A 106 -15.40 42.00 1.64
CA PHE A 106 -15.26 41.22 0.42
C PHE A 106 -15.28 42.21 -0.75
N LYS A 107 -14.28 42.12 -1.62
CA LYS A 107 -14.12 42.99 -2.80
C LYS A 107 -13.92 42.12 -4.03
N ASP A 108 -14.87 42.22 -4.95
CA ASP A 108 -14.84 41.65 -6.31
C ASP A 108 -14.44 40.17 -6.28
N VAL A 109 -15.01 39.43 -5.33
CA VAL A 109 -14.61 38.05 -5.05
C VAL A 109 -15.18 37.10 -6.09
N GLU A 110 -14.29 36.35 -6.72
CA GLU A 110 -14.62 35.20 -7.57
C GLU A 110 -14.19 33.90 -6.89
N PHE A 111 -15.10 32.93 -6.84
CA PHE A 111 -14.82 31.65 -6.19
C PHE A 111 -15.58 30.50 -6.84
N ALA A 112 -14.87 29.40 -7.06
CA ALA A 112 -15.40 28.10 -7.43
C ALA A 112 -14.71 27.01 -6.58
N TYR A 113 -15.46 25.99 -6.16
CA TYR A 113 -14.88 24.89 -5.40
C TYR A 113 -13.92 24.06 -6.28
N PRO A 114 -12.74 23.63 -5.76
CA PRO A 114 -11.79 22.86 -6.56
C PRO A 114 -12.33 21.54 -7.12
N THR A 115 -13.30 20.92 -6.46
CA THR A 115 -13.96 19.69 -6.92
C THR A 115 -14.94 19.92 -8.08
N ARG A 116 -15.39 21.16 -8.29
CA ARG A 116 -16.34 21.56 -9.35
C ARG A 116 -15.99 22.95 -9.89
N PRO A 117 -14.83 23.09 -10.58
CA PRO A 117 -14.33 24.39 -11.00
C PRO A 117 -15.24 25.09 -12.02
N GLU A 118 -16.00 24.34 -12.81
CA GLU A 118 -16.95 24.86 -13.79
C GLU A 118 -18.16 25.58 -13.18
N THR A 119 -18.45 25.33 -11.90
CA THR A 119 -19.58 25.93 -11.19
C THR A 119 -19.07 27.02 -10.25
N SER A 120 -19.06 28.25 -10.75
CA SER A 120 -18.73 29.43 -9.95
C SER A 120 -19.86 29.75 -8.96
N ILE A 121 -19.48 29.94 -7.69
CA ILE A 121 -20.37 30.26 -6.57
C ILE A 121 -20.45 31.77 -6.37
N PHE A 122 -19.29 32.44 -6.40
CA PHE A 122 -19.20 33.89 -6.35
C PHE A 122 -18.65 34.39 -7.69
N LYS A 123 -19.33 35.40 -8.25
CA LYS A 123 -18.94 36.16 -9.44
C LYS A 123 -19.07 37.63 -9.08
N ASP A 124 -17.95 38.34 -9.02
CA ASP A 124 -17.91 39.77 -8.68
C ASP A 124 -18.64 40.08 -7.35
N PHE A 125 -18.40 39.26 -6.32
CA PHE A 125 -19.09 39.42 -5.03
C PHE A 125 -18.41 40.46 -4.15
N SER A 126 -19.11 41.56 -3.88
CA SER A 126 -18.66 42.65 -3.02
C SER A 126 -19.62 42.88 -1.85
N LEU A 127 -19.08 42.95 -0.62
CA LEU A 127 -19.83 43.06 0.63
C LEU A 127 -18.97 43.71 1.72
N SER A 128 -19.54 44.64 2.48
CA SER A 128 -18.87 45.28 3.62
C SER A 128 -19.63 45.00 4.92
N VAL A 129 -18.93 44.51 5.94
CA VAL A 129 -19.48 44.21 7.27
C VAL A 129 -18.82 45.11 8.31
N PRO A 130 -19.49 46.19 8.75
CA PRO A 130 -18.96 47.09 9.76
C PRO A 130 -18.77 46.41 11.12
N ALA A 131 -17.78 46.85 11.89
CA ALA A 131 -17.52 46.37 13.25
C ALA A 131 -18.74 46.58 14.16
N GLY A 132 -19.08 45.56 14.96
CA GLY A 132 -20.18 45.62 15.94
C GLY A 132 -21.59 45.61 15.33
N SER A 133 -21.72 45.39 14.02
CA SER A 133 -23.01 45.29 13.34
C SER A 133 -23.51 43.84 13.27
N VAL A 134 -24.83 43.68 13.18
CA VAL A 134 -25.46 42.40 12.82
C VAL A 134 -25.87 42.51 11.35
N MET A 135 -25.34 41.60 10.52
CA MET A 135 -25.68 41.51 9.12
C MET A 135 -26.40 40.19 8.84
N ALA A 136 -27.55 40.26 8.17
CA ALA A 136 -28.27 39.09 7.70
C ALA A 136 -27.91 38.82 6.24
N LEU A 137 -27.39 37.62 5.95
CA LEU A 137 -27.21 37.13 4.60
C LEU A 137 -28.48 36.39 4.17
N VAL A 138 -29.14 36.87 3.12
CA VAL A 138 -30.37 36.27 2.58
C VAL A 138 -30.10 35.83 1.16
N GLY A 139 -30.58 34.65 0.80
CA GLY A 139 -30.50 34.09 -0.53
C GLY A 139 -31.79 33.34 -0.89
N PRO A 140 -31.98 33.01 -2.18
CA PRO A 140 -33.09 32.17 -2.64
C PRO A 140 -33.07 30.76 -2.05
#